data_AF-A0AAU6P606-F1
#
_entry.id   AF-A0AAU6P606-F1
#
_cell.length_a   1.000
_cell.length_b   1.000
_cell.length_c   1.000
_cell.angle_alpha   90.00
_cell.angle_beta   90.00
_cell.angle_gamma   90.00
#
_symmetry.space_group_name_H-M   'P 1'
#
loop_
_entity.id
_entity.type
_entity.pdbx_description
1 polymer ?
#
loop_
_entity_poly.entity_id
_entity_poly.type
_entity_poly.pdbx_seq_one_letter_code
_entity_poly.pdbx_strand_id
1 'polypeptide(L)' 'METTVIVTASNPIELQQKLKAIEAVKNLSGKECSNLTKLANSDKARGYLKSDTKFGILSLGLK' A
#
# COMPACT_ATOMS: atom_id res chain seq x y z
N MET A 1 16.31 -17.65 -4.87
CA MET A 1 15.00 -17.67 -5.55
C MET A 1 14.77 -16.29 -6.13
N GLU A 2 14.49 -16.21 -7.43
CA GLU A 2 14.05 -14.97 -8.06
C GLU A 2 12.52 -14.98 -8.10
N THR A 3 11.88 -13.86 -7.79
CA THR A 3 10.42 -13.74 -7.79
C THR A 3 10.03 -12.59 -8.70
N THR A 4 9.30 -12.91 -9.77
CA THR A 4 8.77 -11.93 -10.71
C THR A 4 7.38 -11.49 -10.27
N VAL A 5 7.17 -10.17 -10.17
CA VAL A 5 5.87 -9.55 -9.88
C VAL A 5 5.42 -8.74 -11.09
N ILE A 6 4.22 -9.03 -11.60
CA ILE A 6 3.62 -8.29 -12.72
C ILE A 6 2.66 -7.24 -12.15
N VAL A 7 2.85 -5.98 -12.53
CA VAL A 7 2.03 -4.84 -12.09
C VAL A 7 1.23 -4.33 -13.29
N THR A 8 -0.09 -4.27 -13.14
CA THR A 8 -1.01 -3.75 -14.17
C THR A 8 -1.64 -2.43 -13.71
N ALA A 9 -1.93 -1.56 -14.68
CA ALA A 9 -2.56 -0.26 -14.46
C ALA A 9 -3.33 0.16 -15.72
N SER A 10 -4.33 1.02 -15.55
CA SER A 10 -5.15 1.51 -16.67
C SER A 10 -4.50 2.67 -17.41
N ASN A 11 -3.50 3.33 -16.82
CA ASN A 11 -2.74 4.41 -17.44
C ASN A 11 -1.31 4.52 -16.86
N PRO A 12 -0.40 5.28 -17.52
CA PRO A 12 0.99 5.41 -17.07
C PRO A 12 1.17 6.06 -15.69
N ILE A 13 0.29 6.99 -15.30
CA ILE A 13 0.37 7.69 -14.01
C ILE A 13 0.09 6.72 -12.87
N GLU A 14 -0.98 5.94 -12.99
CA GLU A 14 -1.34 4.90 -12.03
C GLU A 14 -0.23 3.83 -11.93
N LEU A 15 0.37 3.45 -13.07
CA LEU A 15 1.50 2.51 -13.07
C LEU A 15 2.67 3.05 -12.25
N GLN A 16 3.08 4.30 -12.47
CA GLN A 16 4.17 4.93 -11.72
C GLN A 16 3.87 5.00 -10.21
N GLN A 17 2.63 5.31 -9.83
CA GLN A 17 2.21 5.32 -8.43
C GLN A 17 2.34 3.92 -7.79
N LYS A 18 1.86 2.88 -8.47
CA LYS A 18 1.96 1.49 -8.00
C LYS A 18 3.41 1.03 -7.87
N LEU A 19 4.27 1.38 -8.82
CA LEU A 19 5.70 1.03 -8.77
C LEU A 19 6.41 1.68 -7.57
N LYS A 20 6.19 2.98 -7.33
CA LYS A 20 6.74 3.67 -6.15
C LYS A 20 6.27 3.05 -4.84
N ALA A 21 5.00 2.66 -4.75
CA ALA A 21 4.47 1.98 -3.57
C ALA A 21 5.16 0.62 -3.33
N ILE A 22 5.42 -0.14 -4.40
CA ILE A 22 6.13 -1.42 -4.30
C ILE A 22 7.57 -1.21 -3.84
N GLU A 23 8.27 -0.20 -4.33
CA GLU A 23 9.63 0.12 -3.86
C GLU A 23 9.67 0.44 -2.37
N ALA A 24 8.68 1.20 -1.87
CA ALA A 24 8.55 1.46 -0.44
C ALA A 24 8.32 0.18 0.37
N VAL A 25 7.45 -0.72 -0.12
CA VAL A 25 7.15 -1.99 0.55
C VAL A 25 8.36 -2.94 0.57
N LYS A 26 9.21 -2.92 -0.47
CA LYS A 26 10.42 -3.76 -0.54
C LYS A 26 11.43 -3.48 0.58
N ASN A 27 11.43 -2.28 1.13
CA ASN A 27 12.35 -1.88 2.19
C ASN A 27 11.85 -2.23 3.60
N LEU A 28 10.66 -2.81 3.72
CA LEU A 28 10.06 -3.15 5.01
C LEU A 28 10.59 -4.49 5.54
N SER A 29 10.70 -4.59 6.86
CA SER A 29 11.01 -5.85 7.53
C SER A 29 9.87 -6.87 7.36
N GLY A 30 10.18 -8.16 7.57
CA GLY A 30 9.16 -9.22 7.51
C GLY A 30 7.96 -8.98 8.46
N LYS A 31 8.20 -8.37 9.63
CA LYS A 31 7.14 -8.03 10.59
C LYS A 31 6.24 -6.91 10.06
N GLU A 32 6.82 -5.88 9.45
CA GLU A 32 6.07 -4.78 8.84
C GLU A 32 5.24 -5.26 7.66
N CYS A 33 5.81 -6.10 6.79
CA CYS A 33 5.08 -6.77 5.71
C CYS A 33 3.91 -7.60 6.24
N SER A 34 4.11 -8.37 7.32
CA SER A 34 3.03 -9.15 7.95
C SER A 34 1.89 -8.26 8.47
N ASN A 35 2.23 -7.13 9.10
CA ASN A 35 1.23 -6.17 9.58
C ASN A 35 0.48 -5.50 8.42
N LEU A 36 1.18 -5.15 7.33
CA LEU A 36 0.54 -4.62 6.12
C LEU A 36 -0.43 -5.62 5.50
N THR A 37 -0.07 -6.90 5.41
CA THR A 37 -0.97 -7.94 4.91
C THR A 37 -2.24 -8.04 5.74
N LYS A 38 -2.15 -7.91 7.08
CA LYS A 38 -3.34 -7.87 7.95
C LYS A 38 -4.22 -6.67 7.67
N LEU A 39 -3.63 -5.49 7.45
CA LEU A 39 -4.38 -4.28 7.09
C LEU A 39 -5.04 -4.40 5.71
N ALA A 40 -4.33 -4.94 4.72
CA ALA A 40 -4.84 -5.14 3.37
C ALA A 40 -6.06 -6.10 3.33
N ASN A 41 -6.11 -7.06 4.25
CA ASN A 41 -7.21 -8.02 4.39
C ASN A 41 -8.35 -7.53 5.31
N SER A 42 -8.23 -6.35 5.93
CA SER A 42 -9.28 -5.78 6.78
C SER A 42 -10.18 -4.85 5.99
N ASP A 43 -11.46 -5.19 5.84
CA ASP A 43 -12.45 -4.33 5.16
C ASP A 43 -12.54 -2.93 5.79
N LYS A 44 -12.44 -2.87 7.12
CA LYS A 44 -12.41 -1.59 7.84
C LYS A 44 -11.22 -0.75 7.41
N ALA A 45 -10.00 -1.31 7.41
CA ALA A 45 -8.80 -0.59 7.00
C ALA A 45 -8.85 -0.19 5.52
N ARG A 46 -9.35 -1.06 4.63
CA ARG A 46 -9.61 -0.72 3.22
C ARG A 46 -10.59 0.45 3.08
N GLY A 47 -11.56 0.56 3.98
CA GLY A 47 -12.47 1.70 4.05
C GLY A 47 -11.77 3.04 4.33
N TYR A 48 -10.64 3.04 5.06
CA TYR A 48 -9.81 4.24 5.22
C TYR A 48 -9.01 4.52 3.94
N LEU A 49 -8.41 3.50 3.34
CA LEU A 49 -7.60 3.66 2.12
C LEU A 49 -8.41 4.14 0.91
N LYS A 50 -9.71 3.86 0.86
CA LYS A 50 -10.62 4.30 -0.22
C LYS A 50 -11.15 5.74 -0.05
N SER A 51 -10.87 6.39 1.08
CA SER A 51 -11.43 7.70 1.41
C SER A 51 -10.33 8.66 1.81
N ASP A 52 -10.07 9.64 0.95
CA ASP A 52 -9.03 10.65 1.16
C ASP A 52 -9.20 11.39 2.49
N THR A 53 -10.45 11.71 2.87
CA THR A 53 -10.75 12.33 4.16
C THR A 53 -10.41 11.43 5.33
N LYS A 54 -10.84 10.16 5.31
CA LYS A 54 -10.55 9.22 6.41
C LYS A 54 -9.07 8.90 6.51
N PHE A 55 -8.40 8.73 5.38
CA PHE A 55 -6.95 8.51 5.33
C PHE A 55 -6.16 9.75 5.77
N GLY A 56 -6.62 10.95 5.39
CA GLY A 56 -6.05 12.22 5.84
C GLY A 56 -6.06 12.34 7.36
N ILE A 57 -7.20 12.05 7.99
CA ILE A 57 -7.32 12.06 9.46
C ILE A 57 -6.37 11.03 10.10
N LEU A 58 -6.32 9.81 9.56
CA LEU A 58 -5.42 8.76 10.06
C LEU A 58 -3.95 9.18 9.98
N SER A 59 -3.54 9.76 8.85
CA SER A 59 -2.14 10.10 8.57
C SER A 59 -1.64 11.30 9.37
N LEU A 60 -2.53 12.21 9.80
CA LEU A 60 -2.16 13.30 10.71
C LEU A 60 -1.66 12.80 12.07
N GLY A 61 -2.19 11.67 12.57
CA GLY A 61 -1.75 11.06 13.82
C GLY A 61 -0.48 10.22 13.71
N LEU A 62 0.08 10.07 12.51
CA LEU A 62 1.31 9.32 12.24
C LEU A 62 2.54 10.21 12.01
N LYS A 63 2.35 11.54 12.01
CA LYS A 63 3.41 12.53 11.87
C LYS A 63 4.00 12.93 13.21
#